data_AF-A0AAT9I0G6-F1
#
_entry.id   AF-A0AAT9I0G6-F1
#
_cell.length_a   1.000
_cell.length_b   1.000
_cell.length_c   1.000
_cell.angle_alpha   90.00
_cell.angle_beta   90.00
_cell.angle_gamma   90.00
#
_symmetry.space_group_name_H-M   'P 1'
#
loop_
_entity.id
_entity.type
_entity.pdbx_description
1 polymer ?
#
loop_
_entity_poly.entity_id
_entity_poly.type
_entity_poly.pdbx_seq_one_letter_code
_entity_poly.pdbx_strand_id
1 'polypeptide(L)'
;MHPGQLTLLAQLGRDPVPAPGSQAGGQLPARERAFRRGLAAARFFLEREGHLDVPQRHIETLDDGDHVRLGQWLSNVRRRRSALSPQRQEALAELGL
;
A
#
# COMPACT_ATOMS: atom_id res chain seq x y z
N MET A 1 29.79 -10.12 9.01
CA MET A 1 29.11 -11.20 9.75
C MET A 1 28.37 -10.54 10.92
N HIS A 2 27.05 -10.43 10.83
CA HIS A 2 26.19 -9.53 11.64
C HIS A 2 26.18 -9.84 13.15
N PRO A 3 25.99 -8.81 14.00
CA PRO A 3 24.71 -8.61 14.70
C PRO A 3 24.33 -7.10 14.73
N GLY A 4 23.08 -6.66 14.75
CA GLY A 4 22.07 -6.93 15.77
C GLY A 4 21.88 -5.68 16.65
N GLN A 5 20.69 -5.09 16.54
CA GLN A 5 20.01 -4.21 17.52
C GLN A 5 20.39 -2.72 17.69
N LEU A 6 19.43 -1.90 17.23
CA LEU A 6 18.69 -0.88 18.00
C LEU A 6 19.42 0.35 18.56
N THR A 7 18.96 1.55 18.18
CA THR A 7 18.54 2.68 19.07
C THR A 7 17.92 3.77 18.17
N LEU A 8 16.59 3.93 18.08
CA LEU A 8 15.61 4.59 18.97
C LEU A 8 15.38 6.11 18.69
N LEU A 9 14.21 6.40 18.11
CA LEU A 9 13.23 7.50 18.33
C LEU A 9 13.65 8.99 18.35
N ALA A 10 13.00 9.79 17.49
CA ALA A 10 12.44 11.10 17.84
C ALA A 10 11.23 11.42 16.93
N GLN A 11 10.01 11.25 17.47
CA GLN A 11 9.03 12.31 17.70
C GLN A 11 8.61 13.13 16.47
N LEU A 12 7.37 12.91 16.02
CA LEU A 12 6.45 14.00 15.68
C LEU A 12 5.03 13.52 15.99
N GLY A 13 4.39 14.21 16.93
CA GLY A 13 3.00 13.98 17.29
C GLY A 13 2.09 14.21 16.07
N ARG A 14 1.27 13.21 15.78
CA ARG A 14 0.04 13.40 15.01
C ARG A 14 -0.95 12.39 15.55
N ASP A 15 -1.90 12.89 16.31
CA ASP A 15 -2.99 12.11 16.89
C ASP A 15 -3.58 11.15 15.86
N PRO A 16 -3.66 9.84 16.14
CA PRO A 16 -4.45 8.96 15.31
C PRO A 16 -5.92 9.28 15.61
N VAL A 17 -6.62 9.91 14.65
CA VAL A 17 -8.09 9.96 14.71
C VAL A 17 -8.59 8.51 14.67
N PRO A 18 -9.19 7.98 15.76
CA PRO A 18 -9.68 6.63 15.77
C PRO A 18 -11.06 6.60 15.12
N ALA A 19 -11.19 5.99 13.95
CA ALA A 19 -12.49 5.53 13.46
C ALA A 19 -12.91 4.28 14.27
N PRO A 20 -14.16 4.20 14.76
CA PRO A 20 -14.58 3.19 15.71
C PRO A 20 -14.80 1.85 14.99
N GLY A 21 -14.13 0.80 15.45
CA GLY A 21 -14.30 -0.55 14.91
C GLY A 21 -13.30 -1.56 15.44
N SER A 22 -13.36 -1.82 16.75
CA SER A 22 -12.89 -3.05 17.42
C SER A 22 -11.42 -3.46 17.24
N GLN A 23 -10.63 -3.12 18.26
CA GLN A 23 -9.39 -3.84 18.57
C GLN A 23 -9.75 -5.22 19.15
N ALA A 24 -9.57 -6.28 18.34
CA ALA A 24 -9.50 -7.66 18.81
C ALA A 24 -8.70 -8.49 17.79
N GLY A 25 -7.41 -8.75 18.08
CA GLY A 25 -6.57 -9.86 17.59
C GLY A 25 -6.78 -10.52 16.21
N GLY A 26 -7.30 -9.82 15.20
CA GLY A 26 -7.76 -10.41 13.94
C GLY A 26 -7.10 -9.73 12.76
N GLN A 27 -6.27 -10.48 12.04
CA GLN A 27 -5.57 -9.99 10.85
C GLN A 27 -6.56 -9.38 9.84
N LEU A 28 -6.29 -8.15 9.36
CA LEU A 28 -7.11 -7.40 8.39
C LEU A 28 -7.69 -8.33 7.30
N PRO A 29 -8.92 -8.17 6.81
CA PRO A 29 -9.47 -9.02 5.77
C PRO A 29 -8.52 -9.16 4.58
N ALA A 30 -8.42 -10.34 3.96
CA ALA A 30 -7.45 -10.60 2.88
C ALA A 30 -7.51 -9.56 1.74
N ARG A 31 -8.72 -9.10 1.39
CA ARG A 31 -8.95 -8.03 0.40
C ARG A 31 -8.37 -6.67 0.80
N GLU A 32 -8.30 -6.39 2.09
CA GLU A 32 -7.75 -5.15 2.64
C GLU A 32 -6.22 -5.22 2.65
N ARG A 33 -5.66 -6.36 3.07
CA ARG A 33 -4.21 -6.61 2.97
C ARG A 33 -3.70 -6.54 1.54
N ALA A 34 -4.42 -7.17 0.60
CA ALA A 34 -4.07 -7.13 -0.81
C ALA A 34 -4.13 -5.71 -1.39
N PHE A 35 -5.14 -4.91 -1.00
CA PHE A 35 -5.23 -3.51 -1.40
C PHE A 35 -4.07 -2.68 -0.85
N ARG A 36 -3.78 -2.81 0.44
CA ARG A 36 -2.67 -2.10 1.11
C ARG A 36 -1.31 -2.43 0.49
N ARG A 37 -1.05 -3.70 0.17
CA ARG A 37 0.19 -4.11 -0.51
C ARG A 37 0.29 -3.55 -1.92
N GLY A 38 -0.82 -3.59 -2.68
CA GLY A 38 -0.85 -2.97 -4.01
C GLY A 38 -0.59 -1.47 -3.98
N LEU A 39 -1.16 -0.78 -2.98
CA LEU A 39 -0.93 0.65 -2.78
C LEU A 39 0.52 0.95 -2.40
N ALA A 40 1.12 0.14 -1.50
CA ALA A 40 2.53 0.26 -1.14
C ALA A 40 3.45 0.02 -2.34
N ALA A 41 3.17 -1.01 -3.15
CA ALA A 41 3.94 -1.30 -4.36
C ALA A 41 3.83 -0.18 -5.39
N ALA A 42 2.65 0.41 -5.56
CA ALA A 42 2.45 1.56 -6.44
C ALA A 42 3.24 2.79 -5.94
N ARG A 43 3.22 3.08 -4.64
CA ARG A 43 4.00 4.17 -4.04
C ARG A 43 5.50 3.98 -4.28
N PHE A 44 6.02 2.80 -3.98
CA PHE A 44 7.43 2.49 -4.17
C PHE A 44 7.86 2.61 -5.63
N PHE A 45 7.07 2.09 -6.56
CA PHE A 45 7.33 2.25 -8.00
C PHE A 45 7.28 3.72 -8.43
N LEU A 46 6.29 4.49 -7.96
CA LEU A 46 6.15 5.91 -8.27
C LEU A 46 7.32 6.73 -7.72
N GLU A 47 7.79 6.44 -6.51
CA GLU A 47 8.95 7.10 -5.91
C GLU A 47 10.24 6.80 -6.68
N ARG A 48 10.39 5.57 -7.20
CA ARG A 48 11.57 5.15 -7.97
C ARG A 48 11.57 5.67 -9.41
N GLU A 49 10.45 5.54 -10.11
CA GLU A 49 10.34 5.80 -11.56
C GLU A 49 9.74 7.18 -11.88
N GLY A 50 9.08 7.82 -10.91
CA GLY A 50 8.37 9.09 -11.09
C GLY A 50 7.04 8.99 -11.84
N HIS A 51 6.63 7.79 -12.25
CA HIS A 51 5.36 7.55 -12.95
C HIS A 51 4.70 6.22 -12.57
N LEU A 52 3.44 6.03 -12.97
CA LEU A 52 2.68 4.78 -12.80
C LEU A 52 2.27 4.14 -14.14
N ASP A 53 3.08 4.35 -15.18
CA ASP A 53 3.01 3.57 -16.42
C ASP A 53 3.75 2.23 -16.24
N VAL A 54 3.02 1.26 -15.67
CA VAL A 54 3.56 -0.04 -15.30
C VAL A 54 3.13 -1.10 -16.33
N PRO A 55 4.07 -1.83 -16.95
CA PRO A 55 3.72 -2.94 -17.84
C PRO A 55 2.80 -3.96 -17.17
N GLN A 56 1.82 -4.50 -17.90
CA GLN A 56 0.78 -5.37 -17.32
C GLN A 56 1.36 -6.58 -16.54
N ARG A 57 2.49 -7.13 -16.99
CA ARG A 57 3.15 -8.30 -16.38
C ARG A 57 4.20 -7.96 -15.32
N HIS A 58 4.40 -6.68 -15.01
CA HIS A 58 5.37 -6.23 -14.02
C HIS A 58 5.05 -6.77 -12.62
N ILE A 59 6.08 -7.23 -11.92
CA ILE A 59 6.03 -7.67 -10.53
C ILE A 59 6.94 -6.75 -9.73
N GLU A 60 6.36 -6.04 -8.77
CA GLU A 60 7.10 -5.21 -7.83
C GLU A 60 7.39 -6.04 -6.58
N THR A 61 8.61 -5.91 -6.05
CA THR A 61 9.03 -6.58 -4.82
C THR A 61 9.14 -5.52 -3.73
N LEU A 62 8.40 -5.72 -2.64
CA LEU A 62 8.40 -4.85 -1.47
C LEU A 62 9.60 -5.19 -0.57
N ASP A 63 9.94 -4.27 0.34
CA ASP A 63 11.09 -4.41 1.26
C ASP A 63 10.96 -5.59 2.23
N ASP A 64 9.74 -6.04 2.51
CA ASP A 64 9.45 -7.23 3.32
C ASP A 64 9.60 -8.56 2.54
N GLY A 65 9.95 -8.48 1.26
CA GLY A 65 10.07 -9.62 0.35
C GLY A 65 8.75 -10.06 -0.29
N ASP A 66 7.63 -9.38 -0.01
CA ASP A 66 6.36 -9.69 -0.68
C ASP A 66 6.40 -9.25 -2.16
N HIS A 67 5.83 -10.08 -3.03
CA HIS A 67 5.71 -9.79 -4.46
C HIS A 67 4.30 -9.38 -4.84
N VAL A 68 4.17 -8.27 -5.58
CA VAL A 68 2.90 -7.75 -6.07
C VAL A 68 2.93 -7.67 -7.59
N ARG A 69 1.94 -8.28 -8.25
CA ARG A 69 1.70 -8.11 -9.69
C ARG A 69 1.15 -6.71 -9.97
N LEU A 70 2.01 -5.70 -9.90
CA LEU A 70 1.62 -4.29 -9.86
C LEU A 70 0.85 -3.87 -11.12
N GLY A 71 1.30 -4.27 -12.32
CA GLY A 71 0.61 -3.94 -13.57
C GLY A 71 -0.83 -4.48 -13.63
N GLN A 72 -1.02 -5.73 -13.18
CA GLN A 72 -2.34 -6.33 -13.07
C GLN A 72 -3.20 -5.66 -11.98
N TRP A 73 -2.60 -5.32 -10.84
CA TRP A 73 -3.30 -4.64 -9.76
C TRP A 73 -3.78 -3.25 -10.19
N LEU A 74 -2.92 -2.44 -10.83
CA LEU A 74 -3.25 -1.12 -11.38
C LEU A 74 -4.39 -1.20 -12.41
N SER A 75 -4.32 -2.17 -13.32
CA SER A 75 -5.39 -2.40 -14.31
C SER A 75 -6.74 -2.69 -13.63
N ASN A 76 -6.73 -3.49 -12.57
CA ASN A 76 -7.93 -3.85 -11.83
C ASN A 76 -8.51 -2.69 -11.01
N VAL A 77 -7.66 -1.93 -10.30
CA VAL A 77 -8.15 -0.78 -9.50
C VAL A 77 -8.65 0.36 -10.37
N ARG A 78 -8.02 0.63 -11.52
CA ARG A 78 -8.52 1.61 -12.50
C ARG A 78 -9.89 1.20 -13.03
N ARG A 79 -10.06 -0.07 -13.42
CA ARG A 79 -11.36 -0.59 -13.92
C ARG A 79 -12.46 -0.55 -12.86
N ARG A 80 -12.13 -0.83 -11.60
CA ARG A 80 -13.11 -0.97 -10.51
C ARG A 80 -13.23 0.27 -9.63
N ARG A 81 -12.59 1.39 -10.00
CA ARG A 81 -12.49 2.58 -9.16
C ARG A 81 -13.83 3.03 -8.58
N SER A 82 -14.86 3.11 -9.43
CA SER A 82 -16.22 3.51 -9.02
C SER A 82 -16.90 2.54 -8.04
N ALA A 83 -16.48 1.28 -8.00
CA ALA A 83 -16.99 0.25 -7.08
C ALA A 83 -16.15 0.12 -5.80
N LEU A 84 -15.07 0.89 -5.65
CA LEU A 84 -14.29 0.93 -4.41
C LEU A 84 -14.96 1.83 -3.37
N SER A 85 -14.68 1.58 -2.10
CA SER A 85 -15.11 2.49 -1.03
C SER A 85 -14.45 3.87 -1.19
N PRO A 86 -15.09 4.96 -0.71
CA PRO A 86 -14.54 6.31 -0.82
C PRO A 86 -13.10 6.42 -0.33
N GLN A 87 -12.78 5.79 0.81
CA GLN A 87 -11.44 5.79 1.41
C GLN A 87 -10.38 5.17 0.48
N ARG A 88 -10.76 4.15 -0.30
CA ARG A 88 -9.85 3.51 -1.26
C ARG A 88 -9.69 4.36 -2.51
N GLN A 89 -10.74 5.06 -2.93
CA GLN A 89 -10.67 5.97 -4.06
C GLN A 89 -9.74 7.15 -3.74
N GLU A 90 -9.86 7.71 -2.54
CA GLU A 90 -9.01 8.79 -2.03
C GLU A 90 -7.54 8.34 -1.96
N ALA A 91 -7.26 7.17 -1.38
CA ALA A 91 -5.91 6.62 -1.33
C ALA A 91 -5.28 6.41 -2.73
N LEU A 92 -6.08 6.09 -3.75
CA LEU A 92 -5.61 6.02 -5.13
C LEU A 92 -5.41 7.42 -5.74
N ALA A 93 -6.28 8.38 -5.42
CA ALA A 93 -6.16 9.77 -5.88
C ALA A 93 -4.88 10.44 -5.38
N GLU A 94 -4.43 10.13 -4.16
CA GLU A 94 -3.12 10.57 -3.64
C GLU A 94 -1.94 10.13 -4.52
N LEU A 95 -2.09 9.04 -5.28
CA LEU A 95 -1.07 8.56 -6.23
C LEU A 95 -1.25 9.11 -7.65
N GLY A 96 -2.24 9.99 -7.87
CA GLY A 96 -2.60 10.47 -9.20
C GLY A 96 -3.30 9.43 -10.07
N LEU A 97 -3.85 8.36 -9.47
CA LEU A 97 -4.68 7.35 -10.14
C LEU A 97 -6.16 7.69 -10.07
#